data_AF-A0A955ITJ9-F1
#
_entry.id   AF-A0A955ITJ9-F1
#
_cell.length_a   1.000
_cell.length_b   1.000
_cell.length_c   1.000
_cell.angle_alpha   90.00
_cell.angle_beta   90.00
_cell.angle_gamma   90.00
#
_symmetry.space_group_name_H-M   'P 1'
#
loop_
_entity.id
_entity.type
_entity.pdbx_description
1 polymer ?
#
loop_
_entity_poly.entity_id
_entity_poly.type
_entity_poly.pdbx_seq_one_letter_code
_entity_poly.pdbx_strand_id
1 'polypeptide(L)'
;MPRIRQHIRSAYHATVVTDGVPHDSVMVVLPDGTLLVDLPEQALDAHETIAWIPEDRRDACQVLATVHELEPHDPRQDRRLAYHGSRREAPGAILTIDAVKWGSDVLGG
;
A
#
# COMPACT_ATOMS: atom_id res chain seq x y z
N MET A 1 -11.90 9.72 -10.91
CA MET A 1 -10.60 9.01 -10.87
C MET A 1 -9.37 9.87 -10.56
N PRO A 2 -9.13 11.05 -11.16
CA PRO A 2 -7.85 11.77 -10.97
C PRO A 2 -7.54 12.16 -9.52
N ARG A 3 -8.56 12.58 -8.76
CA ARG A 3 -8.42 13.05 -7.38
C ARG A 3 -7.99 11.94 -6.41
N ILE A 4 -8.57 10.74 -6.49
CA ILE A 4 -8.21 9.59 -5.64
C ILE A 4 -6.78 9.15 -5.93
N ARG A 5 -6.42 9.01 -7.21
CA ARG A 5 -5.04 8.67 -7.60
C ARG A 5 -4.04 9.73 -7.13
N GLN A 6 -4.39 11.00 -7.22
CA GLN A 6 -3.55 12.09 -6.71
C GLN A 6 -3.42 12.03 -5.18
N HIS A 7 -4.50 11.72 -4.48
CA HIS A 7 -4.50 11.58 -3.02
C HIS A 7 -3.58 10.43 -2.57
N ILE A 8 -3.76 9.24 -3.14
CA ILE A 8 -2.92 8.06 -2.85
C ILE A 8 -1.45 8.35 -3.19
N ARG A 9 -1.17 9.00 -4.34
CA ARG A 9 0.20 9.39 -4.74
C ARG A 9 0.85 10.43 -3.84
N SER A 10 0.06 11.26 -3.18
CA SER A 10 0.57 12.27 -2.24
C SER A 10 0.83 11.70 -0.85
N ALA A 11 0.33 10.51 -0.55
CA ALA A 11 0.55 9.85 0.72
C ALA A 11 1.88 9.07 0.72
N TYR A 12 2.52 9.07 1.88
CA TYR A 12 3.83 8.47 2.12
C TYR A 12 3.78 7.37 3.19
N HIS A 13 2.69 7.30 3.96
CA HIS A 13 2.38 6.22 4.89
C HIS A 13 0.98 5.66 4.62
N ALA A 14 0.81 4.41 5.02
CA ALA A 14 -0.45 3.72 5.06
C ALA A 14 -0.46 2.78 6.27
N THR A 15 -1.65 2.55 6.83
CA THR A 15 -1.87 1.51 7.82
C THR A 15 -2.47 0.34 7.10
N VAL A 16 -1.67 -0.72 6.96
CA VAL A 16 -2.05 -1.92 6.22
C VAL A 16 -2.59 -2.92 7.22
N VAL A 17 -3.88 -3.22 7.12
CA VAL A 17 -4.56 -4.19 7.96
C VAL A 17 -4.62 -5.51 7.21
N THR A 18 -3.93 -6.52 7.71
CA THR A 18 -3.92 -7.89 7.16
C THR A 18 -4.59 -8.84 8.15
N ASP A 19 -5.67 -9.51 7.73
CA ASP A 19 -6.48 -10.40 8.58
C ASP A 19 -6.85 -9.79 9.96
N GLY A 20 -7.11 -8.48 9.96
CA GLY A 20 -7.47 -7.71 11.17
C GLY A 20 -6.30 -7.20 12.01
N VAL A 21 -5.04 -7.47 11.62
CA VAL A 21 -3.85 -6.98 12.30
C VAL A 21 -3.31 -5.73 11.59
N PRO A 22 -3.19 -4.57 12.26
CA PRO A 22 -2.67 -3.35 11.65
C PRO A 22 -1.13 -3.33 11.60
N HIS A 23 -0.60 -2.81 10.50
CA HIS A 23 0.82 -2.61 10.24
C HIS A 23 1.06 -1.20 9.71
N ASP A 24 1.80 -0.40 10.48
CA ASP A 24 2.25 0.91 10.01
C ASP A 24 3.34 0.72 8.96
N SER A 25 3.09 1.21 7.75
CA SER A 25 4.01 1.05 6.65
C SER A 25 4.26 2.37 5.95
N VAL A 26 5.52 2.59 5.53
CA VAL A 26 5.78 3.54 4.45
C VAL A 26 5.29 2.94 3.14
N MET A 27 4.82 3.82 2.25
CA MET A 27 4.24 3.43 0.98
C MET A 27 4.96 4.12 -0.17
N VAL A 28 5.05 3.45 -1.30
CA VAL A 28 5.43 4.05 -2.59
C VAL A 28 4.43 3.62 -3.65
N VAL A 29 3.82 4.58 -4.34
CA VAL A 29 2.98 4.29 -5.50
C VAL A 29 3.86 4.06 -6.72
N LEU A 30 3.78 2.87 -7.32
CA LEU A 30 4.54 2.51 -8.50
C LEU A 30 3.88 3.05 -9.80
N PRO A 31 4.62 3.12 -10.93
CA PRO A 31 4.08 3.62 -12.20
C PRO A 31 2.85 2.87 -12.71
N ASP A 32 2.82 1.57 -12.47
CA ASP A 32 1.73 0.67 -12.83
C ASP A 32 0.49 0.85 -11.95
N GLY A 33 0.58 1.66 -10.89
CA GLY A 33 -0.51 1.95 -9.97
C GLY A 33 -0.59 1.03 -8.76
N THR A 34 0.31 0.04 -8.66
CA THR A 34 0.44 -0.80 -7.46
C THR A 34 1.11 -0.03 -6.31
N LEU A 35 0.95 -0.52 -5.09
CA LEU A 35 1.57 0.06 -3.90
C LEU A 35 2.69 -0.85 -3.42
N LEU A 36 3.88 -0.29 -3.24
CA LEU A 36 4.98 -0.97 -2.57
C LEU A 36 4.94 -0.59 -1.08
N VAL A 37 4.87 -1.60 -0.22
CA VAL A 37 4.78 -1.44 1.25
C VAL A 37 5.78 -2.36 1.97
N ASP A 38 5.93 -2.13 3.27
CA ASP A 38 6.61 -3.03 4.20
C ASP A 38 5.59 -3.81 4.99
N LEU A 39 5.71 -5.14 4.93
CA LEU A 39 4.92 -6.04 5.72
C LEU A 39 5.84 -7.08 6.35
N PRO A 40 5.55 -7.55 7.57
CA PRO A 40 6.23 -8.72 8.10
C PRO A 40 5.89 -9.96 7.25
N GLU A 41 6.76 -10.96 7.24
CA GLU A 41 6.53 -12.20 6.46
C GLU A 41 5.17 -12.85 6.75
N GLN A 42 4.72 -12.79 8.01
CA GLN A 42 3.43 -13.37 8.40
C GLN A 42 2.21 -12.71 7.73
N ALA A 43 2.35 -11.46 7.28
CA ALA A 43 1.29 -10.71 6.63
C ALA A 43 1.24 -10.93 5.10
N LEU A 44 2.22 -11.64 4.53
CA LEU A 44 2.26 -11.95 3.09
C LEU A 44 1.24 -13.01 2.69
N ASP A 45 0.89 -13.91 3.61
CA ASP A 45 -0.08 -15.00 3.42
C ASP A 45 -1.52 -14.60 3.80
N ALA A 46 -1.78 -13.32 4.05
CA ALA A 46 -3.07 -12.85 4.53
C ALA A 46 -4.19 -13.06 3.52
N HIS A 47 -5.37 -13.45 4.01
CA HIS A 47 -6.55 -13.67 3.17
C HIS A 47 -7.23 -12.36 2.76
N GLU A 48 -7.24 -11.39 3.66
CA GLU A 48 -7.81 -10.06 3.43
C GLU A 48 -6.77 -8.99 3.76
N THR A 49 -6.61 -8.02 2.86
CA THR A 49 -5.72 -6.88 3.07
C THR A 49 -6.38 -5.57 2.70
N ILE A 50 -6.34 -4.63 3.65
CA ILE A 50 -6.87 -3.28 3.47
C ILE A 50 -5.79 -2.27 3.83
N ALA A 51 -5.48 -1.34 2.93
CA ALA A 51 -4.61 -0.20 3.23
C ALA A 51 -5.44 1.07 3.49
N TRP A 52 -5.21 1.73 4.63
CA TRP A 52 -5.83 3.01 4.99
C TRP A 52 -4.87 4.17 4.72
N ILE A 53 -5.32 5.16 3.93
CA ILE A 53 -4.48 6.20 3.35
C ILE A 53 -5.18 7.58 3.38
N PRO A 54 -4.69 8.58 4.13
CA PRO A 54 -3.92 8.48 5.37
C PRO A 54 -4.83 8.08 6.56
N GLU A 55 -4.28 7.37 7.54
CA GLU A 55 -5.01 6.85 8.71
C GLU A 55 -5.69 7.95 9.54
N ASP A 56 -5.02 9.08 9.74
CA ASP A 56 -5.41 10.09 10.74
C ASP A 56 -6.56 11.02 10.33
N ARG A 57 -7.19 10.82 9.18
CA ARG A 57 -8.20 11.75 8.66
C ARG A 57 -9.56 11.09 8.51
N ARG A 58 -10.62 11.87 8.80
CA ARG A 58 -12.02 11.45 8.56
C ARG A 58 -12.32 11.10 7.11
N ASP A 59 -11.46 11.52 6.18
CA ASP A 59 -11.49 11.21 4.75
C ASP A 59 -10.46 10.14 4.35
N ALA A 60 -10.05 9.27 5.28
CA ALA A 60 -9.15 8.15 4.97
C ALA A 60 -9.70 7.32 3.80
N CYS A 61 -8.86 7.18 2.78
CA CYS A 61 -9.10 6.31 1.64
C CYS A 61 -8.83 4.87 2.08
N GLN A 62 -9.81 3.98 1.91
CA GLN A 62 -9.66 2.55 2.17
C GLN A 62 -9.41 1.85 0.84
N VAL A 63 -8.30 1.12 0.75
CA VAL A 63 -7.91 0.38 -0.44
C VAL A 63 -7.96 -1.10 -0.11
N LEU A 64 -8.91 -1.82 -0.70
CA LEU A 64 -8.89 -3.28 -0.70
C LEU A 64 -7.84 -3.73 -1.71
N ALA A 65 -6.96 -4.62 -1.29
CA ALA A 65 -5.85 -5.04 -2.12
C ALA A 65 -5.49 -6.51 -1.93
N THR A 66 -4.92 -7.07 -2.99
CA THR A 66 -4.27 -8.38 -2.96
C THR A 66 -2.77 -8.18 -2.69
N VAL A 67 -2.24 -8.92 -1.72
CA VAL A 67 -0.81 -8.90 -1.35
C VAL A 67 -0.03 -9.85 -2.25
N HIS A 68 1.13 -9.40 -2.71
CA HIS A 68 2.12 -10.22 -3.36
C HIS A 68 3.46 -10.00 -2.69
N GLU A 69 4.14 -11.09 -2.33
CA GLU A 69 5.53 -11.04 -1.90
C GLU A 69 6.39 -10.41 -2.99
N LEU A 70 7.29 -9.52 -2.58
CA LEU A 70 8.28 -8.91 -3.44
C LEU A 70 9.60 -9.67 -3.30
N GLU A 71 10.06 -10.22 -4.42
CA GLU A 71 11.34 -10.91 -4.51
C GLU A 71 12.50 -10.03 -3.99
N PRO A 72 13.50 -10.62 -3.30
CA PRO A 72 14.65 -9.89 -2.73
C PRO A 72 15.47 -9.05 -3.72
N HIS A 73 15.33 -9.29 -5.03
CA HIS A 73 16.04 -8.59 -6.10
C HIS A 73 15.11 -7.89 -7.10
N ASP A 74 13.85 -7.65 -6.73
CA ASP A 74 12.93 -6.94 -7.62
C ASP A 74 13.39 -5.48 -7.84
N PRO A 75 13.52 -5.01 -9.11
CA PRO A 75 13.96 -3.66 -9.44
C PRO A 75 13.04 -2.55 -8.90
N ARG A 76 11.79 -2.88 -8.51
CA ARG A 76 10.88 -1.94 -7.84
C ARG A 76 11.41 -1.53 -6.46
N GLN A 77 12.33 -2.29 -5.85
CA GLN A 77 12.99 -1.86 -4.62
C GLN A 77 13.82 -0.58 -4.80
N ASP A 78 14.40 -0.35 -5.99
CA ASP A 78 15.18 0.86 -6.29
C ASP A 78 14.30 2.12 -6.22
N ARG A 79 13.01 2.00 -6.53
CA ARG A 79 12.04 3.10 -6.40
C ARG A 79 11.91 3.56 -4.96
N ARG A 80 11.89 2.62 -4.01
CA ARG A 80 11.82 2.95 -2.59
C ARG A 80 13.08 3.66 -2.14
N LEU A 81 14.25 3.17 -2.53
CA LEU A 81 15.52 3.83 -2.22
C LEU A 81 15.54 5.26 -2.78
N ALA A 82 15.06 5.45 -4.01
CA ALA A 82 14.97 6.77 -4.62
C ALA A 82 13.95 7.70 -3.93
N TYR A 83 12.84 7.15 -3.42
CA TYR A 83 11.75 7.95 -2.85
C TYR A 83 11.96 8.29 -1.37
N HIS A 84 12.48 7.34 -0.58
CA HIS A 84 12.63 7.46 0.87
C HIS A 84 14.09 7.59 1.34
N GLY A 85 15.07 7.40 0.45
CA GLY A 85 16.50 7.55 0.76
C GLY A 85 17.11 6.43 1.61
N SER A 86 16.33 5.40 1.95
CA SER A 86 16.77 4.26 2.76
C SER A 86 16.46 2.91 2.10
N ARG A 87 17.30 1.92 2.39
CA ARG A 87 17.01 0.51 2.05
C ARG A 87 16.01 -0.07 3.05
N ARG A 88 15.27 -1.09 2.62
CA ARG A 88 14.29 -1.78 3.46
C ARG A 88 14.97 -2.49 4.63
N GLU A 89 14.29 -2.48 5.78
CA GLU A 89 14.62 -3.34 6.92
C GLU A 89 13.74 -4.61 6.97
N ALA A 90 12.61 -4.62 6.26
CA ALA A 90 11.60 -5.69 6.25
C ALA A 90 11.32 -6.25 4.84
N PRO A 91 10.75 -7.47 4.68
CA PRO A 91 10.37 -8.04 3.38
C PRO A 91 9.26 -7.25 2.69
N GLY A 92 9.36 -7.17 1.35
CA GLY A 92 8.46 -6.34 0.56
C GLY A 92 7.19 -7.00 0.16
N ALA A 93 6.15 -6.18 0.10
CA ALA A 93 4.89 -6.54 -0.51
C ALA A 93 4.52 -5.53 -1.58
N ILE A 94 3.97 -6.05 -2.66
CA ILE A 94 3.22 -5.30 -3.65
C ILE A 94 1.75 -5.50 -3.34
N LEU A 95 1.02 -4.40 -3.17
CA LEU A 95 -0.43 -4.39 -3.08
C LEU A 95 -0.99 -4.05 -4.47
N THR A 96 -1.73 -4.99 -5.03
CA THR A 96 -2.57 -4.75 -6.22
C THR A 96 -3.91 -4.21 -5.76
N ILE A 97 -4.33 -3.07 -6.30
CA ILE A 97 -5.57 -2.39 -5.88
C ILE A 97 -6.77 -3.09 -6.52
N ASP A 98 -7.62 -3.70 -5.69
CA ASP A 98 -8.84 -4.38 -6.13
C ASP A 98 -10.06 -3.46 -6.04
N ALA A 99 -10.13 -2.64 -5.00
CA ALA A 99 -11.16 -1.63 -4.84
C ALA A 99 -10.69 -0.47 -3.98
N VAL A 100 -11.31 0.69 -4.17
CA VAL A 100 -11.03 1.89 -3.39
C VAL A 100 -12.32 2.51 -2.89
N LYS A 101 -12.40 2.77 -1.59
CA LYS A 101 -13.49 3.52 -0.96
C LYS A 101 -12.98 4.85 -0.43
N TRP A 102 -13.65 5.94 -0.80
CA TRP A 102 -13.39 7.27 -0.26
C TRP A 102 -14.71 7.96 0.08
N GLY A 103 -14.95 8.19 1.38
CA GLY A 103 -16.26 8.67 1.84
C GLY A 103 -17.37 7.69 1.49
N SER A 104 -18.37 8.15 0.73
CA SER A 104 -19.48 7.33 0.22
C SER A 104 -19.18 6.62 -1.11
N ASP A 105 -18.09 6.97 -1.78
CA ASP A 105 -17.79 6.49 -3.12
C ASP A 105 -16.99 5.19 -3.04
N VAL A 106 -17.40 4.18 -3.81
CA VAL A 106 -16.67 2.92 -4.00
C VAL A 106 -16.33 2.78 -5.47
N LEU A 107 -15.06 2.52 -5.77
CA LEU A 107 -14.53 2.29 -7.10
C LEU A 107 -13.95 0.88 -7.19
N GLY A 108 -14.40 0.08 -8.15
CA GLY A 108 -13.75 -1.18 -8.49
C GLY A 108 -12.48 -0.94 -9.31
N GLY A 109 -11.48 -1.81 -9.11
CA GLY A 109 -10.22 -1.89 -9.85
C GLY A 109 -10.40 -2.29 -11.31
#